data_AF-A0A6G9WCE3-F1
#
_entry.id   AF-A0A6G9WCE3-F1
#
_cell.length_a   1.000
_cell.length_b   1.000
_cell.length_c   1.000
_cell.angle_alpha   90.00
_cell.angle_beta   90.00
_cell.angle_gamma   90.00
#
_symmetry.space_group_name_H-M   'P 1'
#
loop_
_entity.id
_entity.type
_entity.pdbx_description
1 polymer ?
#
loop_
_entity_poly.entity_id
_entity_poly.type
_entity_poly.pdbx_seq_one_letter_code
_entity_poly.pdbx_strand_id
1 'polypeptide(L)' 'MGSFVIAMGAAPHMKLSQGGRTFSAVDTPLAFDSHDAAYDYLLRHAEEEPLKGVRGEILEDLSL' A
#
# COMPACT_ATOMS: atom_id res chain seq x y z
N MET A 1 9.13 -0.14 -15.81
CA MET A 1 8.52 0.93 -14.98
C MET A 1 8.18 0.23 -13.68
N GLY A 2 8.73 0.67 -12.55
CA GLY A 2 8.50 -0.01 -11.28
C GLY A 2 7.07 0.22 -10.80
N SER A 3 6.45 -0.80 -10.21
CA SER A 3 5.13 -0.69 -9.58
C SER A 3 5.33 -0.35 -8.10
N PHE A 4 4.61 0.63 -7.57
CA PHE A 4 4.68 1.01 -6.16
C PHE A 4 3.50 0.43 -5.40
N VAL A 5 3.72 -0.08 -4.19
CA VAL A 5 2.69 -0.67 -3.33
C VAL A 5 2.76 -0.07 -1.93
N ILE A 6 1.64 -0.11 -1.21
CA ILE A 6 1.59 0.29 0.20
C ILE A 6 1.68 -0.97 1.06
N ALA A 7 2.67 -1.04 1.95
CA ALA A 7 2.85 -2.12 2.90
C ALA A 7 2.64 -1.63 4.34
N MET A 8 2.34 -2.57 5.23
CA MET A 8 2.27 -2.28 6.66
C MET A 8 3.69 -2.15 7.22
N GLY A 9 4.05 -1.01 7.82
CA GLY A 9 5.42 -0.78 8.29
C GLY A 9 5.88 -1.78 9.37
N ALA A 10 4.97 -2.27 10.21
CA ALA A 10 5.27 -3.33 11.18
C ALA A 10 5.43 -4.74 10.54
N ALA A 11 4.91 -4.94 9.33
CA ALA A 11 4.90 -6.20 8.61
C ALA A 11 4.98 -5.95 7.08
N PRO A 12 6.17 -5.64 6.52
CA PRO A 12 6.29 -5.19 5.12
C PRO A 12 5.86 -6.21 4.05
N HIS A 13 5.72 -7.48 4.42
CA HIS A 13 5.18 -8.53 3.55
C HIS A 13 3.65 -8.46 3.42
N MET A 14 2.97 -7.74 4.31
CA MET A 14 1.53 -7.46 4.20
C MET A 14 1.32 -6.18 3.41
N LYS A 15 0.75 -6.31 2.22
CA LYS A 15 0.49 -5.21 1.29
C LYS A 15 -0.99 -4.86 1.29
N LEU A 16 -1.32 -3.60 1.07
CA LEU A 16 -2.68 -3.15 0.93
C LEU A 16 -3.28 -3.85 -0.30
N SER A 17 -4.36 -4.60 -0.10
CA SER A 17 -5.10 -5.28 -1.17
C SER A 17 -5.61 -4.29 -2.21
N GLN A 18 -5.80 -4.75 -3.44
CA GLN A 18 -6.31 -3.94 -4.57
C GLN A 18 -7.61 -3.19 -4.24
N GLY A 19 -8.46 -3.75 -3.39
CA GLY A 19 -9.69 -3.10 -2.95
C GLY A 19 -9.51 -1.99 -1.91
N GLY A 20 -8.31 -1.83 -1.35
CA GLY A 20 -8.00 -0.83 -0.31
C GLY A 20 -8.62 -1.12 1.06
N ARG A 21 -9.13 -2.34 1.30
CA ARG A 21 -9.94 -2.66 2.50
C ARG A 21 -9.20 -3.45 3.57
N THR A 22 -8.07 -4.04 3.21
CA THR A 22 -7.33 -4.97 4.07
C THR A 22 -5.87 -5.05 3.64
N PHE A 23 -4.98 -5.32 4.58
CA PHE A 23 -3.61 -5.73 4.32
C PHE A 23 -3.54 -7.25 4.20
N SER A 24 -2.88 -7.74 3.14
CA SER A 24 -2.78 -9.16 2.81
C SER A 24 -1.42 -9.50 2.25
N ALA A 25 -0.94 -10.70 2.56
CA ALA A 25 0.28 -11.26 2.00
C ALA A 25 0.04 -12.11 0.73
N VAL A 26 -1.23 -12.37 0.40
CA VAL A 26 -1.61 -13.31 -0.67
C VAL A 26 -2.49 -12.68 -1.75
N ASP A 27 -3.27 -11.65 -1.39
CA ASP A 27 -4.14 -10.98 -2.36
C ASP A 27 -3.32 -10.08 -3.29
N THR A 28 -3.87 -9.83 -4.48
CA THR A 28 -3.30 -8.85 -5.42
C THR A 28 -3.18 -7.49 -4.72
N PRO A 29 -1.98 -6.89 -4.66
CA PRO A 29 -1.78 -5.62 -4.01
C PRO A 29 -2.37 -4.48 -4.84
N LEU A 30 -2.74 -3.39 -4.17
CA LEU A 30 -2.96 -2.11 -4.82
C LEU A 30 -1.62 -1.57 -5.29
N ALA A 31 -1.46 -1.48 -6.60
CA ALA A 31 -0.26 -0.98 -7.26
C ALA A 31 -0.49 0.42 -7.84
N PHE A 32 0.56 1.22 -7.84
CA PHE A 32 0.59 2.58 -8.35
C PHE A 32 1.74 2.74 -9.34
N ASP A 33 1.54 3.57 -10.37
CA ASP A 33 2.55 3.82 -11.40
C ASP A 33 3.67 4.76 -10.93
N SER A 34 3.52 5.39 -9.75
CA SER A 34 4.52 6.27 -9.15
C SER A 34 4.43 6.29 -7.62
N HIS A 35 5.56 6.63 -6.99
CA HIS A 35 5.63 6.85 -5.55
C HIS A 35 4.67 7.96 -5.11
N ASP A 36 4.60 9.06 -5.86
CA ASP A 36 3.73 10.20 -5.53
C ASP A 36 2.25 9.81 -5.53
N ALA A 37 1.81 8.95 -6.46
CA ALA A 37 0.44 8.45 -6.47
C ALA A 37 0.11 7.58 -5.25
N ALA A 38 1.07 6.74 -4.80
CA ALA A 38 0.92 5.96 -3.57
C ALA A 38 0.90 6.86 -2.32
N TYR A 39 1.70 7.92 -2.31
CA TYR A 39 1.74 8.89 -1.22
C TYR A 39 0.45 9.71 -1.12
N ASP A 40 -0.06 10.20 -2.25
CA ASP A 40 -1.35 10.89 -2.32
C ASP A 40 -2.49 10.00 -1.82
N TYR A 41 -2.46 8.70 -2.14
CA TYR A 41 -3.43 7.74 -1.62
C TYR A 41 -3.37 7.65 -0.09
N LEU A 42 -2.18 7.49 0.49
CA LEU A 42 -2.02 7.45 1.95
C LEU A 42 -2.57 8.71 2.62
N LEU A 43 -2.28 9.89 2.08
CA LEU A 43 -2.77 11.15 2.66
C LEU A 43 -4.30 11.25 2.64
N ARG A 44 -4.94 10.81 1.56
CA ARG A 44 -6.41 10.88 1.42
C ARG A 44 -7.13 9.90 2.33
N HIS A 45 -6.53 8.73 2.57
CA HIS A 45 -7.16 7.62 3.28
C HIS A 45 -6.56 7.36 4.68
N ALA A 46 -5.67 8.24 5.19
CA ALA A 46 -4.96 8.06 6.47
C ALA A 46 -5.89 7.86 7.68
N GLU A 47 -7.10 8.41 7.64
CA GLU A 47 -8.10 8.31 8.71
C GLU A 47 -9.14 7.20 8.46
N GLU A 48 -9.00 6.44 7.38
CA GLU A 48 -9.90 5.36 6.98
C GLU A 48 -9.27 3.99 7.26
N GLU A 49 -10.10 3.02 7.64
CA GLU A 49 -9.65 1.63 7.74
C GLU A 49 -9.25 1.09 6.35
N PRO A 50 -8.15 0.34 6.20
CA PRO A 50 -7.29 -0.21 7.25
C PRO A 50 -6.06 0.66 7.57
N LEU A 51 -5.95 1.88 7.04
CA LEU A 51 -4.79 2.75 7.18
C LEU A 51 -4.78 3.54 8.49
N LYS A 52 -5.95 3.71 9.11
CA LYS A 52 -6.11 4.44 10.36
C LYS A 52 -5.21 3.89 11.47
N GLY A 53 -4.31 4.74 11.97
CA GLY A 53 -3.36 4.37 13.02
C GLY A 53 -2.27 3.40 12.57
N VAL A 54 -2.20 3.06 11.27
CA VAL A 54 -1.17 2.21 10.69
C VAL A 54 -0.12 3.08 10.00
N ARG A 55 1.16 2.78 10.26
CA ARG A 55 2.25 3.34 9.45
C ARG A 55 2.30 2.61 8.12
N GLY A 56 1.80 3.22 7.06
CA GLY A 56 1.99 2.75 5.68
C GLY A 56 3.39 3.05 5.17
N GLU A 57 4.02 2.09 4.51
CA GLU A 57 5.30 2.25 3.82
C GLU A 57 5.11 2.04 2.32
N ILE A 58 5.67 2.93 1.51
CA ILE A 58 5.62 2.80 0.05
C ILE A 58 6.85 2.02 -0.39
N LEU A 59 6.63 0.90 -1.08
CA LEU A 59 7.68 0.03 -1.57
C LEU A 59 7.64 -0.01 -3.10
N GLU A 60 8.80 0.03 -3.74
CA GLU A 60 8.90 -0.34 -5.16
C GLU A 60 8.93 -1.87 -5.24
N ASP A 61 7.90 -2.43 -5.88
CA ASP A 61 7.75 -3.85 -6.12
C ASP A 61 8.24 -4.19 -7.52
N LEU A 62 9.41 -4.83 -7.57
CA LEU A 62 10.06 -5.26 -8.81
C LEU A 62 9.48 -6.58 -9.38
N SER A 63 8.53 -7.20 -8.67
CA SER A 63 7.91 -8.46 -9.08
C SER A 63 6.58 -8.31 -9.81
N LEU A 64 6.04 -7.10 -9.88
CA LEU A 64 4.80 -6.73 -10.54
C LEU A 64 5.03 -6.14 -11.94
#